data_AF-A0A0F8YBN4-F1
#
_entry.id   AF-A0A0F8YBN4-F1
#
_cell.length_a   1.000
_cell.length_b   1.000
_cell.length_c   1.000
_cell.angle_alpha   90.00
_cell.angle_beta   90.00
_cell.angle_gamma   90.00
#
_symmetry.space_group_name_H-M   'P 1'
#
loop_
_entity.id
_entity.type
_entity.pdbx_description
1 polymer ?
#
loop_
_entity_poly.entity_id
_entity_poly.type
_entity_poly.pdbx_seq_one_letter_code
_entity_poly.pdbx_strand_id
1 'polypeptide(L)'
;TTAFFSTGLWTGSIGGSDITPGDLWDTVAATPIDDVAVQANSIAEKTGYKPNTIVLGPEVFQKLKEHPDILDRIKYTQKGIVTKDLLAALFEVDRVMVPNATRNTAAEKETASFDFMYGKNAFLCYSAPSAGIYRPSAGYTFKWKGKNRNGVGHNIKKFQMVELESDRIELNQNQDQKLVAANLGVFFSAVVS
;
A
#
# COMPACT_ATOMS: atom_id res chain seq x y z
N THR A 1 -0.02 8.16 7.73
CA THR A 1 0.44 6.91 7.07
C THR A 1 1.24 6.01 7.99
N THR A 2 1.71 6.51 9.13
CA THR A 2 2.47 5.81 10.19
C THR A 2 1.80 4.60 10.85
N ALA A 3 0.58 4.23 10.46
CA ALA A 3 -0.14 3.10 11.04
C ALA A 3 -0.13 1.82 10.18
N PHE A 4 0.27 1.91 8.90
CA PHE A 4 0.25 0.77 7.98
C PHE A 4 1.44 0.72 7.02
N PHE A 5 1.89 1.87 6.51
CA PHE A 5 2.96 1.92 5.53
C PHE A 5 4.20 2.53 6.18
N SER A 6 4.75 1.80 7.15
CA SER A 6 5.92 2.16 7.94
C SER A 6 6.60 0.90 8.46
N THR A 7 7.87 1.05 8.81
CA THR A 7 8.70 0.00 9.42
C THR A 7 8.19 -0.40 10.81
N GLY A 8 8.55 -1.61 11.24
CA GLY A 8 8.32 -2.13 12.59
C GLY A 8 6.91 -2.64 12.88
N LEU A 9 6.03 -2.71 11.87
CA LEU A 9 4.64 -3.12 12.05
C LEU A 9 4.34 -4.56 11.59
N TRP A 10 5.07 -5.05 10.60
CA TRP A 10 4.70 -6.26 9.85
C TRP A 10 5.67 -7.40 10.12
N THR A 11 5.14 -8.60 10.32
CA THR A 11 5.89 -9.78 10.79
C THR A 11 5.70 -11.02 9.90
N GLY A 12 5.08 -10.85 8.74
CA GLY A 12 4.83 -11.93 7.78
C GLY A 12 6.07 -12.39 7.01
N SER A 13 7.20 -11.69 7.14
CA SER A 13 8.43 -11.97 6.40
C SER A 13 9.19 -13.15 7.00
N ILE A 14 10.17 -13.73 6.29
CA ILE A 14 10.94 -14.86 6.82
C ILE A 14 11.55 -14.57 8.19
N GLY A 15 12.15 -13.38 8.36
CA GLY A 15 12.75 -12.95 9.63
C GLY A 15 11.77 -12.37 10.65
N GLY A 16 10.50 -12.16 10.28
CA GLY A 16 9.52 -11.49 11.14
C GLY A 16 9.76 -9.99 11.33
N SER A 17 10.62 -9.39 10.49
CA SER A 17 10.96 -7.97 10.48
C SER A 17 10.76 -7.36 9.09
N ASP A 18 10.92 -6.05 8.96
CA ASP A 18 10.97 -5.41 7.65
C ASP A 18 12.11 -6.00 6.81
N ILE A 19 11.92 -6.00 5.49
CA ILE A 19 12.89 -6.49 4.52
C ILE A 19 13.53 -5.31 3.79
N THR A 20 14.84 -5.27 3.77
CA THR A 20 15.59 -4.47 2.79
C THR A 20 16.28 -5.48 1.87
N PRO A 21 15.96 -5.48 0.55
CA PRO A 21 16.65 -6.32 -0.41
C PRO A 21 18.17 -6.12 -0.33
N GLY A 22 18.94 -7.20 -0.47
CA GLY A 22 20.40 -7.11 -0.50
C GLY A 22 20.88 -6.29 -1.71
N ASP A 23 20.36 -6.65 -2.89
CA ASP A 23 20.46 -5.85 -4.10
C ASP A 23 19.17 -5.04 -4.26
N LEU A 24 19.29 -3.71 -4.26
CA LEU A 24 18.16 -2.81 -4.43
C LEU A 24 17.55 -2.94 -5.83
N TRP A 25 16.23 -2.80 -5.94
CA TRP A 25 15.43 -3.03 -7.14
C TRP A 25 15.63 -1.99 -8.25
N ASP A 26 16.58 -1.07 -8.10
CA ASP A 26 17.09 -0.19 -9.14
C ASP A 26 18.43 -0.66 -9.73
N THR A 27 19.03 -1.71 -9.18
CA THR A 27 20.25 -2.35 -9.69
C THR A 27 19.92 -3.46 -10.66
N VAL A 28 20.83 -3.74 -11.61
CA VAL A 28 20.64 -4.79 -12.64
C VAL A 28 20.70 -6.21 -12.06
N ALA A 29 21.39 -6.39 -10.93
CA ALA A 29 21.55 -7.70 -10.28
C ALA A 29 20.37 -8.09 -9.38
N ALA A 30 19.49 -7.13 -9.04
CA ALA A 30 18.35 -7.40 -8.19
C ALA A 30 17.38 -8.40 -8.85
N THR A 31 16.68 -9.15 -8.01
CA THR A 31 15.66 -10.12 -8.45
C THR A 31 14.33 -9.82 -7.75
N PRO A 32 13.63 -8.73 -8.12
CA PRO A 32 12.42 -8.30 -7.43
C PRO A 32 11.31 -9.36 -7.44
N ILE A 33 11.25 -10.20 -8.48
CA ILE A 33 10.27 -11.28 -8.61
C ILE A 33 10.53 -12.35 -7.53
N ASP A 34 11.78 -12.77 -7.38
CA ASP A 34 12.16 -13.80 -6.41
C ASP A 34 12.05 -13.26 -4.98
N ASP A 35 12.45 -12.02 -4.72
CA ASP A 35 12.26 -11.37 -3.42
C ASP A 35 10.79 -11.37 -2.99
N VAL A 36 9.88 -11.00 -3.88
CA VAL A 36 8.44 -11.02 -3.60
C VAL A 36 7.93 -12.44 -3.41
N ALA A 37 8.35 -13.40 -4.24
CA ALA A 37 7.94 -14.80 -4.16
C ALA A 37 8.36 -15.46 -2.83
N VAL A 38 9.60 -15.20 -2.39
CA VAL A 38 10.14 -15.68 -1.12
C VAL A 38 9.30 -15.19 0.06
N GLN A 39 8.94 -13.90 0.07
CA GLN A 39 8.11 -13.35 1.13
C GLN A 39 6.64 -13.78 1.02
N ALA A 40 6.12 -13.97 -0.19
CA ALA A 40 4.77 -14.50 -0.41
C ALA A 40 4.61 -15.91 0.15
N ASN A 41 5.63 -16.75 -0.05
CA ASN A 41 5.69 -18.09 0.54
C ASN A 41 5.78 -18.02 2.06
N SER A 42 6.53 -17.08 2.63
CA SER A 42 6.60 -16.89 4.08
C SER A 42 5.24 -16.54 4.71
N ILE A 43 4.47 -15.63 4.08
CA ILE A 43 3.11 -15.31 4.52
C ILE A 43 2.22 -16.56 4.43
N ALA A 44 2.32 -17.31 3.33
CA ALA A 44 1.52 -18.52 3.11
C ALA A 44 1.85 -19.62 4.13
N GLU A 45 3.12 -19.86 4.45
CA GLU A 45 3.53 -20.82 5.50
C GLU A 45 3.02 -20.41 6.89
N LYS A 46 3.10 -19.12 7.23
CA LYS A 46 2.72 -18.63 8.56
C LYS A 46 1.22 -18.58 8.79
N THR A 47 0.43 -18.37 7.73
CA THR A 47 -0.99 -18.01 7.87
C THR A 47 -1.94 -18.92 7.10
N GLY A 48 -1.44 -19.70 6.15
CA GLY A 48 -2.26 -20.47 5.21
C GLY A 48 -2.90 -19.63 4.10
N TYR A 49 -2.67 -18.31 4.06
CA TYR A 49 -3.19 -17.42 3.02
C TYR A 49 -2.06 -16.93 2.13
N LYS A 50 -2.25 -17.04 0.80
CA LYS A 50 -1.37 -16.36 -0.15
C LYS A 50 -1.69 -14.86 -0.16
N PRO A 51 -0.68 -13.97 -0.20
CA PRO A 51 -0.93 -12.55 -0.36
C PRO A 51 -1.59 -12.28 -1.72
N ASN A 52 -2.41 -11.24 -1.78
CA ASN A 52 -3.16 -10.89 -2.98
C ASN A 52 -2.98 -9.45 -3.43
N THR A 53 -2.36 -8.61 -2.59
CA THR A 53 -2.20 -7.19 -2.85
C THR A 53 -0.77 -6.80 -2.59
N ILE A 54 -0.12 -6.17 -3.57
CA ILE A 54 1.13 -5.47 -3.37
C ILE A 54 0.93 -3.98 -3.59
N VAL A 55 1.46 -3.16 -2.68
CA VAL A 55 1.47 -1.70 -2.76
C VAL A 55 2.90 -1.27 -3.03
N LEU A 56 3.12 -0.58 -4.14
CA LEU A 56 4.43 -0.10 -4.55
C LEU A 56 4.46 1.42 -4.46
N GLY A 57 5.52 1.97 -3.88
CA GLY A 57 5.80 3.39 -3.99
C GLY A 57 5.95 3.83 -5.45
N PRO A 58 5.65 5.10 -5.77
CA PRO A 58 5.73 5.60 -7.14
C PRO A 58 7.14 5.47 -7.74
N GLU A 59 8.18 5.70 -6.93
CA GLU A 59 9.58 5.56 -7.34
C GLU A 59 9.94 4.10 -7.62
N VAL A 60 9.49 3.19 -6.76
CA VAL A 60 9.67 1.73 -6.93
C VAL A 60 9.03 1.25 -8.23
N PHE A 61 7.78 1.67 -8.50
CA PHE A 61 7.08 1.30 -9.72
C PHE A 61 7.80 1.81 -10.97
N GLN A 62 8.37 3.02 -10.94
CA GLN A 62 9.16 3.52 -12.08
C GLN A 62 10.40 2.67 -12.34
N LYS A 63 11.14 2.30 -11.30
CA LYS A 63 12.34 1.44 -11.43
C LYS A 63 11.99 0.05 -11.93
N LEU A 64 10.93 -0.56 -11.41
CA LEU A 64 10.48 -1.89 -11.85
C LEU A 64 10.05 -1.94 -13.33
N LYS A 65 9.56 -0.83 -13.90
CA LYS A 65 9.22 -0.78 -15.33
C LYS A 65 10.42 -0.91 -16.26
N GLU A 66 11.59 -0.49 -15.80
CA GLU A 66 12.84 -0.46 -16.57
C GLU A 66 13.78 -1.60 -16.16
N HIS A 67 13.36 -2.42 -15.19
CA HIS A 67 14.22 -3.44 -14.61
C HIS A 67 14.46 -4.61 -15.57
N PRO A 68 15.73 -5.01 -15.83
CA PRO A 68 16.08 -6.06 -16.78
C PRO A 68 15.38 -7.40 -16.54
N ASP A 69 15.29 -7.87 -15.29
CA ASP A 69 14.58 -9.12 -14.96
C ASP A 69 13.11 -9.09 -15.40
N ILE A 70 12.42 -7.95 -15.24
CA ILE A 70 11.03 -7.82 -15.69
C ILE A 70 10.97 -7.71 -17.21
N LEU A 71 11.88 -6.94 -17.83
CA LEU A 71 11.94 -6.78 -19.28
C LEU A 71 12.25 -8.10 -20.00
N ASP A 72 13.13 -8.93 -19.47
CA ASP A 72 13.48 -10.23 -20.05
C ASP A 72 12.32 -11.23 -19.98
N ARG A 73 11.53 -11.21 -18.91
CA ARG A 73 10.31 -12.05 -18.79
C ARG A 73 9.22 -11.66 -19.78
N ILE A 74 9.14 -10.38 -20.15
CA ILE A 74 8.09 -9.87 -21.05
C ILE A 74 8.56 -9.79 -22.52
N LYS A 75 9.85 -9.95 -22.78
CA LYS A 75 10.48 -9.82 -24.12
C LYS A 75 9.80 -10.65 -25.20
N TYR A 76 9.27 -11.81 -24.83
CA TYR A 76 8.58 -12.74 -25.73
C TYR A 76 7.05 -12.66 -25.63
N THR A 77 6.52 -11.68 -24.90
CA THR A 77 5.07 -11.49 -24.69
C THR A 77 4.54 -10.38 -25.60
N GLN A 78 3.24 -10.44 -25.93
CA GLN A 78 2.61 -9.48 -26.85
C GLN A 78 2.51 -8.04 -26.30
N LYS A 79 2.66 -7.82 -24.99
CA LYS A 79 2.59 -6.50 -24.37
C LYS A 79 4.00 -5.98 -24.08
N GLY A 80 4.55 -5.19 -25.01
CA GLY A 80 5.84 -4.50 -24.83
C GLY A 80 5.85 -3.35 -23.80
N ILE A 81 4.83 -3.26 -22.93
CA ILE A 81 4.70 -2.21 -21.92
C ILE A 81 4.44 -2.88 -20.57
N VAL A 82 5.29 -2.58 -19.59
CA VAL A 82 5.09 -2.98 -18.19
C VAL A 82 3.88 -2.22 -17.63
N THR A 83 2.78 -2.94 -17.46
CA THR A 83 1.54 -2.45 -16.85
C THR A 83 1.39 -3.04 -15.45
N LYS A 84 0.53 -2.43 -14.61
CA LYS A 84 0.23 -2.95 -13.27
C LYS A 84 -0.31 -4.38 -13.31
N ASP A 85 -1.12 -4.71 -14.32
CA ASP A 85 -1.68 -6.05 -14.49
C ASP A 85 -0.60 -7.08 -14.85
N LEU A 86 0.40 -6.67 -15.65
CA LEU A 86 1.53 -7.52 -15.98
C LEU A 86 2.40 -7.78 -14.74
N LEU A 87 2.66 -6.75 -13.94
CA LEU A 87 3.35 -6.91 -12.66
C LEU A 87 2.55 -7.78 -11.68
N ALA A 88 1.22 -7.65 -11.65
CA ALA A 88 0.37 -8.48 -10.81
C ALA A 88 0.51 -9.96 -11.19
N ALA A 89 0.53 -10.26 -12.48
CA ALA A 89 0.78 -11.62 -12.98
C ALA A 89 2.19 -12.12 -12.65
N LEU A 90 3.23 -11.29 -12.79
CA LEU A 90 4.62 -11.67 -12.47
C LEU A 90 4.83 -11.93 -10.98
N PHE A 91 4.17 -11.16 -10.10
CA PHE A 91 4.24 -11.33 -8.65
C PHE A 91 3.23 -12.33 -8.08
N GLU A 92 2.42 -12.98 -8.93
CA GLU A 92 1.35 -13.91 -8.54
C GLU A 92 0.35 -13.32 -7.52
N VAL A 93 0.00 -12.04 -7.68
CA VAL A 93 -0.97 -11.33 -6.83
C VAL A 93 -2.19 -10.87 -7.63
N ASP A 94 -3.34 -10.73 -6.98
CA ASP A 94 -4.58 -10.27 -7.64
C ASP A 94 -4.48 -8.81 -8.10
N ARG A 95 -3.77 -7.96 -7.35
CA ARG A 95 -3.72 -6.52 -7.64
C ARG A 95 -2.44 -5.83 -7.18
N VAL A 96 -1.93 -4.95 -8.03
CA VAL A 96 -0.82 -4.02 -7.75
C VAL A 96 -1.36 -2.60 -7.58
N MET A 97 -1.15 -2.00 -6.41
CA MET A 97 -1.53 -0.63 -6.12
C MET A 97 -0.30 0.28 -6.15
N VAL A 98 -0.41 1.42 -6.84
CA VAL A 98 0.65 2.44 -6.91
C VAL A 98 0.04 3.78 -6.50
N PRO A 99 0.04 4.12 -5.20
CA PRO A 99 -0.51 5.37 -4.70
C PRO A 99 0.44 6.55 -4.95
N ASN A 100 -0.01 7.53 -5.74
CA ASN A 100 0.74 8.77 -6.05
C ASN A 100 0.40 9.91 -5.07
N ALA A 101 0.32 9.63 -3.77
CA ALA A 101 0.00 10.64 -2.77
C ALA A 101 1.25 11.45 -2.40
N THR A 102 1.20 12.76 -2.58
CA THR A 102 2.24 13.72 -2.17
C THR A 102 1.80 14.51 -0.95
N ARG A 103 2.75 14.89 -0.09
CA ARG A 103 2.51 15.77 1.07
C ARG A 103 3.54 16.90 1.09
N ASN A 104 3.14 18.07 1.59
CA ASN A 104 4.09 19.11 1.97
C ASN A 104 4.65 18.77 3.36
N THR A 105 5.97 18.63 3.46
CA THR A 105 6.70 18.34 4.71
C THR A 105 7.21 19.61 5.38
N ALA A 106 7.15 20.77 4.71
CA ALA A 106 7.55 22.04 5.28
C ALA A 106 6.57 22.51 6.36
N ALA A 107 7.09 23.24 7.35
CA ALA A 107 6.26 23.93 8.33
C ALA A 107 5.39 25.00 7.66
N GLU A 108 4.31 25.40 8.34
CA GLU A 108 3.45 26.47 7.85
C GLU A 108 4.27 27.75 7.67
N LYS A 109 4.13 28.42 6.51
CA LYS A 109 4.84 29.64 6.09
C LYS A 109 6.32 29.47 5.73
N GLU A 110 6.83 28.24 5.67
CA GLU A 110 8.15 27.94 5.12
C GLU A 110 8.10 27.63 3.62
N THR A 111 9.27 27.55 2.98
CA THR A 111 9.37 27.12 1.58
C THR A 111 8.86 25.69 1.46
N ALA A 112 7.87 25.49 0.58
CA ALA A 112 7.22 24.20 0.41
C ALA A 112 8.22 23.11 -0.02
N SER A 113 8.16 21.95 0.65
CA SER A 113 8.94 20.77 0.32
C SER A 113 7.96 19.62 0.11
N PHE A 114 7.91 19.09 -1.10
CA PHE A 114 6.96 18.04 -1.45
C PHE A 114 7.66 16.69 -1.50
N ASP A 115 7.06 15.69 -0.84
CA ASP A 115 7.57 14.33 -0.81
C ASP A 115 6.44 13.32 -1.02
N PHE A 116 6.76 12.18 -1.62
CA PHE A 116 5.82 11.08 -1.81
C PHE A 116 5.60 10.33 -0.51
N MET A 117 4.33 10.11 -0.15
CA MET A 117 4.00 9.43 1.10
C MET A 117 4.41 7.96 1.14
N TYR A 118 4.54 7.33 -0.03
CA TYR A 118 4.90 5.92 -0.20
C TYR A 118 6.32 5.71 -0.77
N GLY A 119 6.96 6.81 -1.21
CA GLY A 119 8.36 6.91 -1.63
C GLY A 119 8.99 5.64 -2.22
N LYS A 120 10.00 5.12 -1.51
CA LYS A 120 10.92 4.05 -1.90
C LYS A 120 10.59 2.69 -1.29
N ASN A 121 9.37 2.51 -0.78
CA ASN A 121 8.99 1.29 -0.07
C ASN A 121 7.97 0.47 -0.86
N ALA A 122 7.86 -0.81 -0.51
CA ALA A 122 6.82 -1.69 -1.00
C ALA A 122 6.15 -2.44 0.16
N PHE A 123 4.90 -2.86 -0.03
CA PHE A 123 4.15 -3.58 0.99
C PHE A 123 3.33 -4.69 0.36
N LEU A 124 3.62 -5.93 0.73
CA LEU A 124 2.92 -7.13 0.28
C LEU A 124 1.96 -7.59 1.38
N CYS A 125 0.70 -7.83 1.06
CA CYS A 125 -0.25 -8.30 2.07
C CYS A 125 -1.39 -9.14 1.49
N TYR A 126 -2.03 -9.87 2.40
CA TYR A 126 -3.35 -10.44 2.16
C TYR A 126 -4.44 -9.48 2.66
N SER A 127 -5.27 -9.03 1.73
CA SER A 127 -6.44 -8.20 1.99
C SER A 127 -7.71 -8.97 1.62
N ALA A 128 -8.56 -9.24 2.60
CA ALA A 128 -9.79 -9.99 2.37
C ALA A 128 -10.68 -9.30 1.31
N PRO A 129 -11.18 -10.02 0.28
CA PRO A 129 -12.01 -9.43 -0.79
C PRO A 129 -13.30 -8.77 -0.28
N SER A 130 -13.82 -9.24 0.87
CA SER A 130 -14.90 -8.57 1.57
C SER A 130 -14.65 -8.56 3.07
N ALA A 131 -14.97 -7.43 3.70
CA ALA A 131 -14.85 -7.27 5.13
C ALA A 131 -15.80 -8.22 5.87
N GLY A 132 -15.29 -8.86 6.93
CA GLY A 132 -16.06 -9.73 7.81
C GLY A 132 -15.44 -9.78 9.19
N ILE A 133 -16.26 -9.95 10.22
CA ILE A 133 -15.80 -9.94 11.62
C ILE A 133 -14.79 -11.06 11.90
N TYR A 134 -15.01 -12.24 11.29
CA TYR A 134 -14.16 -13.42 11.45
C TYR A 134 -13.30 -13.71 10.22
N ARG A 135 -13.16 -12.75 9.30
CA ARG A 135 -12.33 -12.93 8.09
C ARG A 135 -10.94 -12.37 8.35
N PRO A 136 -9.88 -13.18 8.28
CA PRO A 136 -8.52 -12.69 8.44
C PRO A 136 -8.17 -11.73 7.29
N SER A 137 -7.49 -10.64 7.62
CA SER A 137 -6.99 -9.62 6.70
C SER A 137 -5.83 -8.90 7.39
N ALA A 138 -4.87 -8.37 6.63
CA ALA A 138 -3.78 -7.56 7.19
C ALA A 138 -4.32 -6.35 7.98
N GLY A 139 -5.40 -5.73 7.49
CA GLY A 139 -6.07 -4.64 8.17
C GLY A 139 -7.51 -4.42 7.73
N TYR A 140 -8.23 -3.62 8.52
CA TYR A 140 -9.57 -3.13 8.22
C TYR A 140 -9.71 -1.64 8.53
N THR A 141 -10.59 -0.98 7.77
CA THR A 141 -11.09 0.35 8.13
C THR A 141 -12.40 0.18 8.90
N PHE A 142 -12.35 0.39 10.20
CA PHE A 142 -13.50 0.34 11.10
C PHE A 142 -14.28 1.64 11.01
N LYS A 143 -15.61 1.54 10.89
CA LYS A 143 -16.53 2.68 10.90
C LYS A 143 -17.35 2.65 12.17
N TRP A 144 -17.59 3.82 12.77
CA TRP A 144 -18.37 3.89 14.00
C TRP A 144 -19.85 3.56 13.76
N LYS A 145 -20.41 2.68 14.60
CA LYS A 145 -21.83 2.33 14.58
C LYS A 145 -22.66 3.50 15.13
N GLY A 146 -23.78 3.83 14.48
CA GLY A 146 -24.75 4.84 14.95
C GLY A 146 -24.40 6.32 14.71
N LYS A 147 -23.14 6.64 14.39
CA LYS A 147 -22.72 8.01 14.04
C LYS A 147 -22.89 8.35 12.56
N ASN A 148 -23.08 7.36 11.69
CA ASN A 148 -23.27 7.56 10.24
C ASN A 148 -24.69 7.18 9.85
N ARG A 149 -25.54 8.16 9.49
CA ARG A 149 -26.96 7.95 9.17
C ARG A 149 -27.18 6.95 8.03
N ASN A 150 -26.22 6.86 7.10
CA ASN A 150 -26.35 6.04 5.89
C ASN A 150 -25.34 4.88 5.82
N GLY A 151 -24.66 4.51 6.93
CA GLY A 151 -23.64 3.46 6.93
C GLY A 151 -22.37 3.76 6.11
N VAL A 152 -22.28 4.93 5.47
CA VAL A 152 -21.22 5.25 4.50
C VAL A 152 -19.91 5.70 5.14
N GLY A 153 -19.88 6.05 6.43
CA GLY A 153 -18.66 6.58 7.08
C GLY A 153 -18.66 8.10 7.25
N HIS A 154 -19.58 8.79 6.58
CA HIS A 154 -19.62 10.24 6.46
C HIS A 154 -21.03 10.80 6.68
N ASN A 155 -21.15 11.99 7.28
CA ASN A 155 -22.39 12.76 7.31
C ASN A 155 -22.12 14.20 6.90
N ILE A 156 -22.97 14.72 6.02
CA ILE A 156 -22.91 16.11 5.55
C ILE A 156 -23.98 16.91 6.28
N LYS A 157 -23.59 18.06 6.84
CA LYS A 157 -24.51 19.07 7.37
C LYS A 157 -24.30 20.36 6.59
N LYS A 158 -25.39 21.04 6.25
CA LYS A 158 -25.37 22.37 5.68
C LYS A 158 -26.21 23.29 6.56
N PHE A 159 -25.63 24.40 6.99
CA PHE A 159 -26.37 25.45 7.68
C PHE A 159 -25.83 26.82 7.31
N GLN A 160 -26.71 27.81 7.27
CA GLN A 160 -26.36 29.18 6.97
C GLN A 160 -25.70 29.82 8.21
N MET A 161 -24.52 30.40 8.02
CA MET A 161 -23.87 31.26 9.01
C MET A 161 -24.16 32.71 8.64
N VAL A 162 -25.28 33.23 9.17
CA VAL A 162 -25.77 34.58 8.86
C VAL A 162 -24.72 35.65 9.19
N GLU A 163 -23.96 35.47 10.28
CA GLU A 163 -22.89 36.38 10.72
C GLU A 163 -21.72 36.52 9.72
N LEU A 164 -21.52 35.52 8.88
CA LEU A 164 -20.46 35.50 7.85
C LEU A 164 -21.05 35.62 6.43
N GLU A 165 -22.37 35.81 6.31
CA GLU A 165 -23.12 35.78 5.05
C GLU A 165 -22.77 34.57 4.17
N SER A 166 -22.48 33.42 4.80
CA SER A 166 -21.91 32.25 4.14
C SER A 166 -22.61 30.95 4.54
N ASP A 167 -22.63 29.99 3.62
CA ASP A 167 -23.12 28.64 3.87
C ASP A 167 -21.97 27.76 4.38
N ARG A 168 -22.11 27.24 5.61
CA ARG A 168 -21.16 26.26 6.15
C ARG A 168 -21.61 24.86 5.80
N ILE A 169 -20.72 24.14 5.11
CA ILE A 169 -20.87 22.73 4.80
C ILE A 169 -19.86 21.96 5.66
N GLU A 170 -20.36 21.11 6.54
CA GLU A 170 -19.54 20.25 7.37
C GLU A 170 -19.66 18.80 6.93
N LEU A 171 -18.52 18.13 6.85
CA LEU A 171 -18.45 16.70 6.62
C LEU A 171 -17.82 16.04 7.85
N ASN A 172 -18.58 15.16 8.49
CA ASN A 172 -18.12 14.36 9.62
C ASN A 172 -17.74 12.97 9.14
N GLN A 173 -16.47 12.59 9.23
CA GLN A 173 -15.94 11.28 8.83
C GLN A 173 -15.47 10.50 10.05
N ASN A 174 -16.18 9.43 10.41
CA ASN A 174 -15.89 8.65 11.62
C ASN A 174 -15.40 7.25 11.24
N GLN A 175 -14.12 7.14 10.97
CA GLN A 175 -13.46 5.89 10.65
C GLN A 175 -12.07 5.82 11.27
N ASP A 176 -11.61 4.61 11.55
CA ASP A 176 -10.27 4.34 12.03
C ASP A 176 -9.71 3.11 11.32
N GLN A 177 -8.46 3.18 10.89
CA GLN A 177 -7.79 2.08 10.20
C GLN A 177 -6.98 1.31 11.23
N LYS A 178 -7.22 0.00 11.38
CA LYS A 178 -6.50 -0.85 12.34
C LYS A 178 -5.81 -2.02 11.65
N LEU A 179 -4.56 -2.24 12.04
CA LEU A 179 -3.82 -3.48 11.75
C LEU A 179 -4.51 -4.60 12.53
N VAL A 180 -4.90 -5.66 11.82
CA VAL A 180 -5.63 -6.79 12.39
C VAL A 180 -4.70 -7.96 12.62
N ALA A 181 -3.80 -8.21 11.68
CA ALA A 181 -2.86 -9.32 11.74
C ALA A 181 -1.54 -8.95 11.04
N ALA A 182 -0.48 -8.80 11.84
CA ALA A 182 0.84 -8.38 11.35
C ALA A 182 1.52 -9.44 10.48
N ASN A 183 1.18 -10.72 10.67
CA ASN A 183 1.73 -11.85 9.91
C ASN A 183 1.15 -11.99 8.49
N LEU A 184 0.06 -11.29 8.17
CA LEU A 184 -0.55 -11.26 6.84
C LEU A 184 0.05 -10.17 5.94
N GLY A 185 1.11 -9.50 6.38
CA GLY A 185 1.80 -8.47 5.62
C GLY A 185 3.32 -8.52 5.77
N VAL A 186 3.99 -8.03 4.75
CA VAL A 186 5.45 -7.86 4.67
C VAL A 186 5.74 -6.47 4.14
N PHE A 187 6.58 -5.75 4.88
CA PHE A 187 7.02 -4.42 4.48
C PHE A 187 8.44 -4.48 3.96
N PHE A 188 8.62 -3.95 2.76
CA PHE A 188 9.92 -3.77 2.13
C PHE A 188 10.33 -2.30 2.26
N SER A 189 11.40 -2.05 2.99
CA SER A 189 11.90 -0.71 3.29
C SER A 189 13.07 -0.35 2.40
N ALA A 190 13.02 0.85 1.82
CA ALA A 190 14.06 1.44 0.97
C ALA A 190 14.53 0.48 -0.13
N VAL A 191 13.59 -0.02 -0.94
CA VAL A 191 13.88 -1.00 -1.99
C VAL A 191 14.58 -0.40 -3.22
N VAL A 192 14.68 0.92 -3.30
CA VAL A 192 15.36 1.67 -4.37
C VAL A 192 16.19 2.79 -3.74
N SER A 193 17.24 3.26 -4.45
CA SER A 193 18.16 4.30 -3.95
C SER A 193 17.59 5.71 -3.92
#